data_AF-A0A938MR49-F1
#
_entry.id   AF-A0A938MR49-F1
#
_cell.length_a   1.000
_cell.length_b   1.000
_cell.length_c   1.000
_cell.angle_alpha   90.00
_cell.angle_beta   90.00
_cell.angle_gamma   90.00
#
_symmetry.space_group_name_H-M   'P 1'
#
loop_
_entity.id
_entity.type
_entity.pdbx_description
1 polymer ?
#
loop_
_entity_poly.entity_id
_entity_poly.type
_entity_poly.pdbx_seq_one_letter_code
_entity_poly.pdbx_strand_id
1 'polypeptide(L)'
;MHQITSEYPQASSRQVSGSRWCGRSVADESRQALAPLIQRLEAYDQLRLMLENEGGTREDIATITGLLKEKFQINGRRTLDVALTDGPSLRRALDAVGDFDLYLDVRRLPTGMPVYYLCRTERDWWGEYDFVVEDLYRSPGYQFMDERFARLMRYAGHETYFLRLSPFRDAVEATLHGFDADDVLFDVGRHVFNSAWHEDQTLGLIVAKHFRLPQFARAVELLYLALSGDLCELRSVAHSEPIVEFLRTVYPQPAITALLSLLVRSDGDALNGIPERALKLYARLSKAFGRFIEVRVTSGHRRVRLPLYKLIFANVANLEPLAGRLKKTYRVAQAAKSLEQESQRVIDDLLANKHAAELVTTS
;
A
#
# COMPACT_ATOMS: atom_id res chain seq x y z
N MET A 1 55.26 4.14 19.59
CA MET A 1 54.79 4.16 18.19
C MET A 1 54.52 2.72 17.78
N HIS A 2 53.28 2.26 17.97
CA HIS A 2 52.85 0.93 17.54
C HIS A 2 51.92 1.09 16.34
N GLN A 3 52.33 0.53 15.20
CA GLN A 3 51.51 0.41 14.00
C GLN A 3 50.46 -0.68 14.26
N ILE A 4 49.18 -0.30 14.22
CA ILE A 4 48.06 -1.23 14.18
C ILE A 4 47.71 -1.40 12.70
N THR A 5 48.10 -2.53 12.12
CA THR A 5 47.66 -2.98 10.80
C THR A 5 46.21 -3.44 10.91
N SER A 6 45.30 -2.59 10.43
CA SER A 6 43.87 -2.87 10.28
C SER A 6 43.64 -3.74 9.05
N GLU A 7 43.70 -5.06 9.20
CA GLU A 7 43.14 -6.00 8.22
C GLU A 7 41.62 -5.94 8.30
N TYR A 8 41.00 -5.20 7.37
CA TYR A 8 39.56 -5.33 7.11
C TYR A 8 39.32 -6.65 6.37
N PRO A 9 38.46 -7.55 6.87
CA PRO A 9 38.04 -8.69 6.10
C PRO A 9 37.19 -8.19 4.92
N GLN A 10 37.59 -8.58 3.71
CA GLN A 10 36.80 -8.39 2.51
C GLN A 10 35.42 -9.02 2.71
N ALA A 11 34.37 -8.21 2.61
CA ALA A 11 32.99 -8.68 2.59
C ALA A 11 32.81 -9.53 1.34
N SER A 12 32.90 -10.85 1.51
CA SER A 12 32.52 -11.82 0.49
C SER A 12 31.03 -11.61 0.23
N SER A 13 30.70 -11.34 -1.03
CA SER A 13 29.35 -11.38 -1.57
C SER A 13 28.81 -12.80 -1.39
N ARG A 14 28.26 -13.09 -0.22
CA ARG A 14 27.42 -14.27 -0.02
C ARG A 14 26.20 -14.07 -0.91
N GLN A 15 26.19 -14.76 -2.05
CA GLN A 15 24.94 -15.20 -2.66
C GLN A 15 24.16 -15.92 -1.57
N VAL A 16 23.23 -15.20 -0.95
CA VAL A 16 22.16 -15.80 -0.16
C VAL A 16 21.24 -16.42 -1.21
N SER A 17 21.61 -17.60 -1.71
CA SER A 17 20.65 -18.54 -2.30
C SER A 17 19.87 -19.15 -1.14
N GLY A 18 19.13 -18.31 -0.41
CA GLY A 18 18.03 -18.79 0.41
C GLY A 18 17.03 -19.30 -0.59
N SER A 19 16.81 -20.61 -0.62
CA SER A 19 15.69 -21.23 -1.30
C SER A 19 14.41 -20.58 -0.76
N ARG A 20 13.97 -19.50 -1.41
CA ARG A 20 12.64 -18.93 -1.24
C ARG A 20 11.67 -20.06 -1.54
N TRP A 21 10.93 -20.46 -0.51
CA TRP A 21 10.02 -21.59 -0.55
C TRP A 21 8.98 -21.34 -1.65
N CYS A 22 8.92 -22.24 -2.64
CA CYS A 22 8.06 -22.13 -3.82
C CYS A 22 6.61 -21.73 -3.44
N GLY A 23 6.21 -20.50 -3.77
CA GLY A 23 5.02 -19.82 -3.26
C GLY A 23 3.67 -20.44 -3.66
N ARG A 24 3.60 -21.20 -4.76
CA ARG A 24 2.32 -21.72 -5.27
C ARG A 24 1.74 -22.90 -4.48
N SER A 25 2.56 -23.91 -4.12
CA SER A 25 2.08 -25.09 -3.36
C SER A 25 1.66 -24.72 -1.95
N VAL A 26 2.41 -23.81 -1.32
CA VAL A 26 2.17 -23.37 0.06
C VAL A 26 0.90 -22.50 0.15
N ALA A 27 0.63 -21.67 -0.86
CA ALA A 27 -0.60 -20.86 -0.91
C ALA A 27 -1.86 -21.72 -1.07
N ASP A 28 -1.84 -22.73 -1.95
CA ASP A 28 -2.98 -23.62 -2.17
C ASP A 28 -3.27 -24.52 -0.94
N GLU A 29 -2.23 -25.08 -0.33
CA GLU A 29 -2.35 -25.86 0.90
C GLU A 29 -2.89 -25.01 2.06
N SER A 30 -2.39 -23.77 2.20
CA SER A 30 -2.87 -22.83 3.21
C SER A 30 -4.34 -22.46 2.99
N ARG A 31 -4.75 -22.20 1.75
CA ARG A 31 -6.16 -21.91 1.42
C ARG A 31 -7.08 -23.07 1.78
N GLN A 32 -6.67 -24.30 1.47
CA GLN A 32 -7.45 -25.49 1.82
C GLN A 32 -7.56 -25.65 3.34
N ALA A 33 -6.46 -25.45 4.07
CA ALA A 33 -6.43 -25.53 5.53
C ALA A 33 -7.32 -24.45 6.20
N LEU A 34 -7.43 -23.27 5.58
CA LEU A 34 -8.21 -22.13 6.08
C LEU A 34 -9.68 -22.14 5.64
N ALA A 35 -10.09 -23.03 4.73
CA ALA A 35 -11.46 -23.11 4.23
C ALA A 35 -12.52 -23.19 5.36
N PRO A 36 -12.33 -23.97 6.45
CA PRO A 36 -13.29 -23.98 7.56
C PRO A 36 -13.43 -22.61 8.26
N LEU A 37 -12.34 -21.86 8.42
CA LEU A 37 -12.37 -20.51 8.98
C LEU A 37 -13.11 -19.55 8.06
N ILE A 38 -12.78 -19.54 6.76
CA ILE A 38 -13.39 -18.65 5.77
C ILE A 38 -14.90 -18.89 5.69
N GLN A 39 -15.33 -20.15 5.59
CA GLN A 39 -16.76 -20.51 5.60
C GLN A 39 -17.48 -20.03 6.86
N ARG A 40 -16.80 -20.07 8.01
CA ARG A 40 -17.36 -19.60 9.27
C ARG A 40 -17.53 -18.08 9.29
N LEU A 41 -16.56 -17.35 8.77
CA LEU A 41 -16.62 -15.89 8.64
C LEU A 41 -17.71 -15.48 7.65
N GLU A 42 -17.85 -16.18 6.52
CA GLU A 42 -18.92 -15.97 5.54
C GLU A 42 -20.31 -16.19 6.15
N ALA A 43 -20.52 -17.30 6.88
CA ALA A 43 -21.77 -17.57 7.57
C ALA A 43 -22.10 -16.49 8.61
N TYR A 44 -21.07 -16.00 9.32
CA TYR A 44 -21.22 -14.91 10.27
C TYR A 44 -21.64 -13.62 9.57
N ASP A 45 -20.97 -13.25 8.48
CA ASP A 45 -21.26 -12.01 7.76
C ASP A 45 -22.62 -12.03 7.08
N GLN A 46 -23.09 -13.18 6.59
CA GLN A 46 -24.44 -13.32 6.07
C GLN A 46 -25.49 -12.99 7.14
N LEU A 47 -25.36 -13.57 8.34
CA LEU A 47 -26.27 -13.30 9.46
C LEU A 47 -26.15 -11.84 9.94
N ARG A 48 -24.93 -11.31 10.04
CA ARG A 48 -24.70 -9.92 10.43
C ARG A 48 -25.36 -8.95 9.45
N LEU A 49 -25.17 -9.14 8.15
CA LEU A 49 -25.75 -8.27 7.13
C LEU A 49 -27.28 -8.35 7.11
N MET A 50 -27.86 -9.55 7.29
CA MET A 50 -29.30 -9.71 7.48
C MET A 50 -29.77 -8.84 8.66
N LEU A 51 -29.13 -8.95 9.83
CA LEU A 51 -29.46 -8.15 11.01
C LEU A 51 -29.33 -6.64 10.80
N GLU A 52 -28.28 -6.20 10.10
CA GLU A 52 -28.04 -4.79 9.85
C GLU A 52 -29.04 -4.18 8.87
N ASN A 53 -29.52 -4.96 7.90
CA ASN A 53 -30.42 -4.49 6.85
C ASN A 53 -31.90 -4.62 7.20
N GLU A 54 -32.27 -5.74 7.84
CA GLU A 54 -33.68 -6.13 8.06
C GLU A 54 -34.08 -6.03 9.54
N GLY A 55 -33.11 -5.81 10.43
CA GLY A 55 -33.28 -6.02 11.86
C GLY A 55 -33.22 -7.50 12.22
N GLY A 56 -33.50 -7.84 13.48
CA GLY A 56 -33.62 -9.23 13.86
C GLY A 56 -34.13 -9.46 15.25
N THR A 57 -34.28 -10.74 15.56
CA THR A 57 -34.87 -11.26 16.78
C THR A 57 -33.80 -11.65 17.79
N ARG A 58 -34.24 -11.96 19.01
CA ARG A 58 -33.36 -12.54 20.03
C ARG A 58 -32.77 -13.89 19.59
N GLU A 59 -33.50 -14.65 18.77
CA GLU A 59 -33.05 -15.94 18.25
C GLU A 59 -31.90 -15.75 17.26
N ASP A 60 -31.95 -14.74 16.40
CA ASP A 60 -30.87 -14.43 15.46
C ASP A 60 -29.57 -14.05 16.19
N ILE A 61 -29.67 -13.27 17.27
CA ILE A 61 -28.53 -12.95 18.13
C ILE A 61 -27.99 -14.20 18.83
N ALA A 62 -28.86 -15.11 19.26
CA ALA A 62 -28.44 -16.39 19.83
C ALA A 62 -27.74 -17.26 18.78
N THR A 63 -28.22 -17.28 17.54
CA THR A 63 -27.60 -17.98 16.41
C THR A 63 -26.21 -17.44 16.10
N ILE A 64 -26.04 -16.11 15.97
CA ILE A 64 -24.71 -15.50 15.79
C ILE A 64 -23.80 -15.82 16.98
N THR A 65 -24.30 -15.71 18.20
CA THR A 65 -23.51 -16.01 19.40
C THR A 65 -23.06 -17.48 19.42
N GLY A 66 -23.94 -18.39 19.02
CA GLY A 66 -23.64 -19.80 18.83
C GLY A 66 -22.56 -19.98 17.76
N LEU A 67 -22.70 -19.33 16.62
CA LEU A 67 -21.75 -19.39 15.51
C LEU A 67 -20.34 -18.93 15.92
N LEU A 68 -20.24 -17.86 16.70
CA LEU A 68 -18.96 -17.32 17.18
C LEU A 68 -18.29 -18.20 18.26
N LYS A 69 -19.07 -19.03 18.98
CA LYS A 69 -18.60 -19.88 20.09
C LYS A 69 -18.36 -21.34 19.72
N GLU A 70 -19.11 -21.86 18.75
CA GLU A 70 -18.95 -23.25 18.34
C GLU A 70 -17.55 -23.45 17.73
N LYS A 71 -16.96 -24.59 18.10
CA LYS A 71 -15.61 -24.96 17.72
C LYS A 71 -15.60 -25.60 16.33
N PHE A 72 -14.56 -25.33 15.57
CA PHE A 72 -14.28 -25.96 14.29
C PHE A 72 -12.78 -26.27 14.19
N GLN A 73 -12.41 -27.12 13.23
CA GLN A 73 -11.04 -27.58 13.06
C GLN A 73 -10.33 -26.80 11.96
N ILE A 74 -9.09 -26.39 12.24
CA ILE A 74 -8.15 -25.90 11.23
C ILE A 74 -7.00 -26.91 11.14
N ASN A 75 -6.73 -27.40 9.93
CA ASN A 75 -5.74 -28.44 9.66
C ASN A 75 -4.45 -27.82 9.10
N GLY A 76 -3.57 -27.35 9.98
CA GLY A 76 -2.20 -26.94 9.60
C GLY A 76 -1.19 -28.06 9.87
N ARG A 77 0.03 -27.70 10.29
CA ARG A 77 1.03 -28.65 10.84
C ARG A 77 0.49 -29.51 11.98
N ARG A 78 -0.55 -29.03 12.66
CA ARG A 78 -1.36 -29.74 13.67
C ARG A 78 -2.82 -29.38 13.46
N THR A 79 -3.73 -30.34 13.65
CA THR A 79 -5.16 -30.06 13.75
C THR A 79 -5.44 -29.41 15.10
N LEU A 80 -6.08 -28.24 15.08
CA LEU A 80 -6.46 -27.50 16.27
C LEU A 80 -7.95 -27.19 16.24
N ASP A 81 -8.63 -27.46 17.36
CA ASP A 81 -10.00 -26.99 17.59
C ASP A 81 -9.97 -25.52 18.00
N VAL A 82 -10.64 -24.66 17.24
CA VAL A 82 -10.68 -23.21 17.44
C VAL A 82 -12.10 -22.69 17.43
N ALA A 83 -12.33 -21.51 18.01
CA ALA A 83 -13.58 -20.78 17.90
C ALA A 83 -13.27 -19.30 17.60
N LEU A 84 -14.19 -18.59 16.93
CA LEU A 84 -13.99 -17.17 16.60
C LEU A 84 -13.84 -16.26 17.84
N THR A 85 -14.41 -16.70 18.96
CA THR A 85 -14.31 -16.05 20.27
C THR A 85 -13.00 -16.36 21.02
N ASP A 86 -12.22 -17.34 20.58
CA ASP A 86 -10.94 -17.74 21.18
C ASP A 86 -9.76 -17.27 20.32
N GLY A 87 -9.44 -15.98 20.45
CA GLY A 87 -8.34 -15.33 19.74
C GLY A 87 -6.97 -16.03 19.88
N PRO A 88 -6.55 -16.44 21.10
CA PRO A 88 -5.32 -17.20 21.28
C PRO A 88 -5.27 -18.53 20.53
N SER A 89 -6.36 -19.30 20.49
CA SER A 89 -6.39 -20.56 19.74
C SER A 89 -6.44 -20.34 18.23
N LEU A 90 -7.19 -19.34 17.75
CA LEU A 90 -7.15 -18.93 16.34
C LEU A 90 -5.74 -18.54 15.91
N ARG A 91 -5.05 -17.69 16.69
CA ARG A 91 -3.68 -17.27 16.38
C ARG A 91 -2.74 -18.46 16.25
N ARG A 92 -2.75 -19.37 17.22
CA ARG A 92 -1.93 -20.60 17.16
C ARG A 92 -2.24 -21.46 15.95
N ALA A 93 -3.50 -21.52 15.52
CA ALA A 93 -3.89 -22.24 14.32
C ALA A 93 -3.40 -21.56 13.03
N LEU A 94 -3.50 -20.23 12.94
CA LEU A 94 -2.95 -19.47 11.82
C LEU A 94 -1.43 -19.61 11.73
N ASP A 95 -0.72 -19.53 12.87
CA ASP A 95 0.73 -19.76 12.94
C ASP A 95 1.10 -21.18 12.48
N ALA A 96 0.28 -22.18 12.81
CA ALA A 96 0.50 -23.58 12.42
C ALA A 96 0.23 -23.84 10.93
N VAL A 97 -0.54 -23.00 10.25
CA VAL A 97 -0.86 -23.12 8.83
C VAL A 97 0.17 -22.35 8.00
N GLY A 98 0.34 -21.06 8.27
CA GLY A 98 1.08 -20.13 7.41
C GLY A 98 2.46 -19.75 7.94
N ASP A 99 3.02 -20.49 8.90
CA ASP A 99 4.36 -20.24 9.45
C ASP A 99 4.60 -18.78 9.88
N PHE A 100 3.61 -18.22 10.60
CA PHE A 100 3.57 -16.83 11.10
C PHE A 100 3.24 -15.74 10.06
N ASP A 101 2.94 -16.11 8.82
CA ASP A 101 2.61 -15.15 7.75
C ASP A 101 1.11 -14.86 7.63
N LEU A 102 0.25 -15.51 8.41
CA LEU A 102 -1.20 -15.30 8.38
C LEU A 102 -1.67 -14.38 9.49
N TYR A 103 -2.44 -13.36 9.13
CA TYR A 103 -2.99 -12.39 10.05
C TYR A 103 -4.51 -12.34 9.95
N LEU A 104 -5.18 -12.39 11.11
CA LEU A 104 -6.61 -12.11 11.25
C LEU A 104 -6.79 -10.86 12.11
N ASP A 105 -7.11 -9.73 11.47
CA ASP A 105 -7.49 -8.49 12.15
C ASP A 105 -9.01 -8.48 12.40
N VAL A 106 -9.39 -7.96 13.56
CA VAL A 106 -10.80 -7.84 13.97
C VAL A 106 -11.06 -6.41 14.37
N ARG A 107 -12.02 -5.78 13.70
CA ARG A 107 -12.47 -4.42 14.00
C ARG A 107 -13.92 -4.40 14.38
N ARG A 108 -14.33 -3.34 15.09
CA ARG A 108 -15.72 -3.15 15.50
C ARG A 108 -16.37 -2.07 14.66
N LEU A 109 -17.51 -2.39 14.03
CA LEU A 109 -18.33 -1.42 13.34
C LEU A 109 -19.07 -0.51 14.33
N PRO A 110 -19.63 0.64 13.88
CA PRO A 110 -20.51 1.47 14.71
C PRO A 110 -21.73 0.73 15.26
N THR A 111 -22.20 -0.32 14.56
CA THR A 111 -23.26 -1.24 15.01
C THR A 111 -22.83 -2.07 16.23
N GLY A 112 -21.54 -2.07 16.55
CA GLY A 112 -20.95 -2.85 17.62
C GLY A 112 -20.55 -4.26 17.21
N MET A 113 -20.88 -4.69 15.99
CA MET A 113 -20.56 -6.01 15.44
C MET A 113 -19.10 -6.09 14.97
N PRO A 114 -18.41 -7.22 15.14
CA PRO A 114 -17.08 -7.41 14.58
C PRO A 114 -17.11 -7.57 13.06
N VAL A 115 -16.05 -7.10 12.41
CA VAL A 115 -15.69 -7.37 11.01
C VAL A 115 -14.25 -7.84 10.95
N TYR A 116 -13.98 -8.76 10.02
CA TYR A 116 -12.75 -9.53 9.97
C TYR A 116 -11.97 -9.21 8.69
N TYR A 117 -10.65 -9.27 8.81
CA TYR A 117 -9.74 -9.23 7.67
C TYR A 117 -8.66 -10.29 7.86
N LEU A 118 -8.70 -11.32 7.01
CA LEU A 118 -7.73 -12.40 6.95
C LEU A 118 -6.83 -12.18 5.73
N CYS A 119 -5.53 -12.05 5.96
CA CYS A 119 -4.57 -11.83 4.91
C CYS A 119 -3.28 -12.61 5.16
N ARG A 120 -2.52 -12.84 4.09
CA ARG A 120 -1.14 -13.31 4.16
C ARG A 120 -0.21 -12.12 4.01
N THR A 121 0.79 -12.07 4.88
CA THR A 121 1.80 -11.03 4.92
C THR A 121 3.16 -11.59 4.56
N GLU A 122 4.05 -10.74 4.08
CA GLU A 122 5.46 -11.06 3.91
C GLU A 122 6.29 -9.99 4.62
N ARG A 123 7.32 -10.44 5.34
CA ARG A 123 8.09 -9.58 6.24
C ARG A 123 9.30 -8.98 5.55
N ASP A 124 9.47 -7.66 5.65
CA ASP A 124 10.71 -7.00 5.23
C ASP A 124 11.49 -6.52 6.47
N TRP A 125 12.53 -7.28 6.82
CA TRP A 125 13.36 -6.96 7.98
C TRP A 125 14.17 -5.67 7.84
N TRP A 126 14.31 -5.15 6.63
CA TRP A 126 15.08 -3.95 6.32
C TRP A 126 14.20 -2.75 5.99
N GLY A 127 12.91 -2.99 5.79
CA GLY A 127 11.92 -2.01 5.38
C GLY A 127 11.23 -1.31 6.55
N GLU A 128 10.55 -0.21 6.24
CA GLU A 128 9.66 0.45 7.19
C GLU A 128 8.36 -0.35 7.38
N TYR A 129 7.83 -0.86 6.27
CA TYR A 129 6.58 -1.61 6.24
C TYR A 129 6.80 -3.09 5.89
N ASP A 130 6.03 -3.95 6.56
CA ASP A 130 5.77 -5.32 6.11
C ASP A 130 4.70 -5.30 4.97
N PHE A 131 4.61 -6.35 4.17
CA PHE A 131 3.72 -6.40 3.01
C PHE A 131 2.49 -7.27 3.29
N VAL A 132 1.31 -6.87 2.81
CA VAL A 132 0.18 -7.79 2.59
C VAL A 132 0.23 -8.21 1.13
N VAL A 133 0.55 -9.47 0.89
CA VAL A 133 0.73 -10.04 -0.46
C VAL A 133 -0.52 -10.75 -0.96
N GLU A 134 -1.44 -11.12 -0.06
CA GLU A 134 -2.66 -11.83 -0.44
C GLU A 134 -3.83 -11.49 0.51
N ASP A 135 -5.00 -11.16 -0.06
CA ASP A 135 -6.25 -11.07 0.68
C ASP A 135 -6.95 -12.42 0.64
N LEU A 136 -7.09 -13.08 1.79
CA LEU A 136 -7.74 -14.39 1.89
C LEU A 136 -9.23 -14.25 2.21
N TYR A 137 -9.58 -13.28 3.06
CA TYR A 137 -10.96 -12.94 3.36
C TYR A 137 -11.07 -11.50 3.88
N ARG A 138 -12.13 -10.79 3.48
CA ARG A 138 -12.45 -9.46 3.99
C ARG A 138 -13.95 -9.32 4.19
N SER A 139 -14.36 -9.10 5.44
CA SER A 139 -15.75 -8.83 5.78
C SER A 139 -16.29 -7.60 5.06
N PRO A 140 -17.53 -7.64 4.54
CA PRO A 140 -18.20 -6.45 4.00
C PRO A 140 -18.26 -5.33 5.04
N GLY A 141 -17.75 -4.15 4.69
CA GLY A 141 -17.68 -3.00 5.60
C GLY A 141 -16.38 -2.90 6.40
N TYR A 142 -15.43 -3.84 6.27
CA TYR A 142 -14.07 -3.63 6.78
C TYR A 142 -13.41 -2.47 6.03
N GLN A 143 -13.04 -1.39 6.73
CA GLN A 143 -12.57 -0.15 6.11
C GLN A 143 -11.04 -0.06 6.09
N PHE A 144 -10.50 0.21 4.91
CA PHE A 144 -9.16 0.75 4.75
C PHE A 144 -9.25 2.26 4.63
N MET A 145 -8.38 2.99 5.32
CA MET A 145 -8.29 4.44 5.18
C MET A 145 -7.72 4.83 3.82
N ASP A 146 -6.73 4.07 3.37
CA ASP A 146 -6.07 4.17 2.08
C ASP A 146 -5.92 2.74 1.54
N GLU A 147 -6.22 2.50 0.27
CA GLU A 147 -6.16 1.15 -0.33
C GLU A 147 -4.72 0.59 -0.38
N ARG A 148 -3.72 1.48 -0.29
CA ARG A 148 -2.29 1.15 -0.25
C ARG A 148 -1.83 0.60 1.09
N PHE A 149 -2.60 0.80 2.16
CA PHE A 149 -2.17 0.46 3.51
C PHE A 149 -3.22 -0.39 4.23
N ALA A 150 -2.76 -1.43 4.90
CA ALA A 150 -3.52 -2.12 5.93
C ALA A 150 -2.93 -1.77 7.30
N ARG A 151 -3.77 -1.45 8.27
CA ARG A 151 -3.33 -1.25 9.65
C ARG A 151 -3.78 -2.45 10.47
N LEU A 152 -2.84 -3.26 10.93
CA LEU A 152 -3.13 -4.55 11.56
C LEU A 152 -2.63 -4.55 13.01
N MET A 153 -3.33 -5.23 13.90
CA MET A 153 -2.92 -5.39 15.30
C MET A 153 -1.81 -6.44 15.44
N ARG A 154 -0.58 -6.01 15.77
CA ARG A 154 0.56 -6.90 16.01
C ARG A 154 0.57 -7.45 17.44
N TYR A 155 1.33 -8.53 17.67
CA TYR A 155 1.62 -9.10 19.00
C TYR A 155 1.89 -7.97 20.02
N ALA A 156 1.10 -7.90 21.10
CA ALA A 156 1.04 -6.84 22.11
C ALA A 156 0.03 -5.67 21.89
N GLY A 157 -0.81 -5.73 20.87
CA GLY A 157 -1.94 -4.80 20.73
C GLY A 157 -1.56 -3.43 20.18
N HIS A 158 -0.41 -3.33 19.51
CA HIS A 158 -0.01 -2.15 18.76
C HIS A 158 -0.44 -2.29 17.30
N GLU A 159 -1.10 -1.26 16.78
CA GLU A 159 -1.39 -1.16 15.36
C GLU A 159 -0.10 -0.87 14.59
N THR A 160 0.17 -1.65 13.56
CA THR A 160 1.29 -1.43 12.63
C THR A 160 0.76 -1.30 11.21
N TYR A 161 1.42 -0.48 10.40
CA TYR A 161 1.08 -0.35 8.98
C TYR A 161 1.78 -1.42 8.16
N PHE A 162 1.04 -1.95 7.19
CA PHE A 162 1.49 -2.85 6.16
C PHE A 162 1.18 -2.23 4.82
N LEU A 163 2.10 -2.36 3.85
CA LEU A 163 1.83 -2.00 2.47
C LEU A 163 0.99 -3.10 1.81
N ARG A 164 -0.14 -2.71 1.24
CA ARG A 164 -1.11 -3.65 0.69
C ARG A 164 -0.89 -3.82 -0.81
N LEU A 165 -0.16 -4.89 -1.14
CA LEU A 165 0.23 -5.26 -2.50
C LEU A 165 -0.68 -6.36 -3.09
N SER A 166 -1.46 -7.03 -2.23
CA SER A 166 -2.46 -8.03 -2.59
C SER A 166 -3.40 -7.64 -3.75
N PRO A 167 -3.83 -6.37 -3.95
CA PRO A 167 -4.72 -6.03 -5.07
C PRO A 167 -4.08 -6.23 -6.43
N PHE A 168 -2.74 -6.32 -6.50
CA PHE A 168 -2.00 -6.51 -7.74
C PHE A 168 -1.72 -7.98 -8.05
N ARG A 169 -1.94 -8.90 -7.10
CA ARG A 169 -1.54 -10.30 -7.21
C ARG A 169 -2.12 -10.99 -8.45
N ASP A 170 -3.44 -10.92 -8.63
CA ASP A 170 -4.12 -11.53 -9.78
C ASP A 170 -3.65 -10.93 -11.12
N ALA A 171 -3.38 -9.61 -11.14
CA ALA A 171 -2.87 -8.94 -12.32
C ALA A 171 -1.44 -9.38 -12.65
N VAL A 172 -0.58 -9.59 -11.65
CA VAL A 172 0.76 -10.15 -11.83
C VAL A 172 0.67 -11.56 -12.40
N GLU A 173 -0.13 -12.45 -11.82
CA GLU A 173 -0.30 -13.82 -12.33
C GLU A 173 -0.83 -13.85 -13.78
N ALA A 174 -1.70 -12.89 -14.13
CA ALA A 174 -2.29 -12.79 -15.46
C ALA A 174 -1.36 -12.16 -16.51
N THR A 175 -0.40 -11.32 -16.13
CA THR A 175 0.40 -10.52 -17.08
C THR A 175 1.89 -10.85 -17.09
N LEU A 176 2.47 -11.24 -15.95
CA LEU A 176 3.89 -11.54 -15.78
C LEU A 176 4.11 -13.06 -15.76
N HIS A 177 3.77 -13.72 -16.85
CA HIS A 177 3.90 -15.18 -16.97
C HIS A 177 5.34 -15.64 -16.75
N GLY A 178 5.53 -16.70 -15.97
CA GLY A 178 6.84 -17.28 -15.67
C GLY A 178 7.51 -16.69 -14.42
N PHE A 179 6.93 -15.66 -13.81
CA PHE A 179 7.36 -15.13 -12.52
C PHE A 179 6.39 -15.55 -11.40
N ASP A 180 6.91 -15.80 -10.21
CA ASP A 180 6.08 -16.02 -9.02
C ASP A 180 5.50 -14.67 -8.56
N ALA A 181 4.20 -14.62 -8.32
CA ALA A 181 3.54 -13.35 -8.01
C ALA A 181 3.99 -12.78 -6.67
N ASP A 182 4.25 -13.63 -5.67
CA ASP A 182 4.66 -13.17 -4.35
C ASP A 182 6.08 -12.57 -4.43
N ASP A 183 6.98 -13.23 -5.17
CA ASP A 183 8.33 -12.73 -5.42
C ASP A 183 8.32 -11.34 -6.08
N VAL A 184 7.51 -11.16 -7.12
CA VAL A 184 7.38 -9.87 -7.80
C VAL A 184 6.80 -8.81 -6.86
N LEU A 185 5.74 -9.15 -6.12
CA LEU A 185 5.13 -8.21 -5.18
C LEU A 185 6.11 -7.83 -4.07
N PHE A 186 6.86 -8.77 -3.52
CA PHE A 186 7.87 -8.48 -2.52
C PHE A 186 8.96 -7.58 -3.08
N ASP A 187 9.52 -7.89 -4.25
CA ASP A 187 10.65 -7.14 -4.81
C ASP A 187 10.22 -5.71 -5.18
N VAL A 188 9.05 -5.52 -5.79
CA VAL A 188 8.49 -4.18 -6.07
C VAL A 188 8.14 -3.48 -4.76
N GLY A 189 7.56 -4.21 -3.80
CA GLY A 189 7.24 -3.72 -2.46
C GLY A 189 8.47 -3.12 -1.78
N ARG A 190 9.53 -3.93 -1.67
CA ARG A 190 10.82 -3.58 -1.05
C ARG A 190 11.49 -2.41 -1.75
N HIS A 191 11.73 -2.53 -3.05
CA HIS A 191 12.62 -1.59 -3.75
C HIS A 191 11.91 -0.32 -4.19
N VAL A 192 10.60 -0.37 -4.43
CA VAL A 192 9.84 0.77 -4.98
C VAL A 192 8.85 1.29 -3.95
N PHE A 193 7.87 0.49 -3.53
CA PHE A 193 6.74 1.02 -2.78
C PHE A 193 7.05 1.36 -1.33
N ASN A 194 8.00 0.69 -0.68
CA ASN A 194 8.45 1.04 0.67
C ASN A 194 8.93 2.49 0.76
N SER A 195 9.57 2.98 -0.30
CA SER A 195 10.06 4.36 -0.38
C SER A 195 9.08 5.31 -1.06
N ALA A 196 8.29 4.84 -2.03
CA ALA A 196 7.36 5.67 -2.79
C ALA A 196 6.04 5.94 -2.05
N TRP A 197 5.58 5.01 -1.22
CA TRP A 197 4.33 5.09 -0.49
C TRP A 197 4.57 5.31 0.99
N HIS A 198 4.02 6.41 1.51
CA HIS A 198 4.10 6.75 2.93
C HIS A 198 2.74 7.24 3.46
N GLU A 199 2.47 7.06 4.76
CA GLU A 199 1.16 7.33 5.35
C GLU A 199 0.76 8.81 5.30
N ASP A 200 1.73 9.72 5.38
CA ASP A 200 1.51 11.17 5.32
C ASP A 200 0.95 11.65 3.96
N GLN A 201 1.11 10.85 2.90
CA GLN A 201 0.59 11.12 1.57
C GLN A 201 -0.92 10.83 1.46
N THR A 202 -1.51 10.13 2.43
CA THR A 202 -2.88 9.60 2.38
C THR A 202 -3.89 10.65 1.92
N LEU A 203 -3.87 11.84 2.54
CA LEU A 203 -4.79 12.92 2.16
C LEU A 203 -4.59 13.35 0.70
N GLY A 204 -3.33 13.54 0.29
CA GLY A 204 -2.97 13.94 -1.06
C GLY A 204 -3.49 12.94 -2.09
N LEU A 205 -3.31 11.64 -1.87
CA LEU A 205 -3.73 10.61 -2.82
C LEU A 205 -5.23 10.33 -2.80
N ILE A 206 -5.90 10.41 -1.65
CA ILE A 206 -7.37 10.39 -1.59
C ILE A 206 -7.94 11.54 -2.44
N VAL A 207 -7.38 12.74 -2.28
CA VAL A 207 -7.75 13.90 -3.10
C VAL A 207 -7.42 13.66 -4.57
N ALA A 208 -6.26 13.09 -4.89
CA ALA A 208 -5.87 12.80 -6.27
C ALA A 208 -6.86 11.86 -6.95
N LYS A 209 -7.22 10.75 -6.30
CA LYS A 209 -8.22 9.78 -6.76
C LYS A 209 -9.58 10.46 -6.99
N HIS A 210 -10.11 11.11 -5.95
CA HIS A 210 -11.43 11.70 -6.01
C HIS A 210 -11.53 12.94 -6.90
N PHE A 211 -10.43 13.64 -7.21
CA PHE A 211 -10.41 14.78 -8.14
C PHE A 211 -9.86 14.44 -9.53
N ARG A 212 -9.46 13.19 -9.77
CA ARG A 212 -8.82 12.72 -11.03
C ARG A 212 -7.56 13.52 -11.36
N LEU A 213 -6.60 13.51 -10.44
CA LEU A 213 -5.31 14.19 -10.53
C LEU A 213 -4.17 13.16 -10.69
N PRO A 214 -4.09 12.43 -11.82
CA PRO A 214 -3.11 11.36 -11.99
C PRO A 214 -1.67 11.87 -12.00
N GLN A 215 -1.37 13.05 -12.56
CA GLN A 215 -0.01 13.57 -12.55
C GLN A 215 0.42 14.00 -11.17
N PHE A 216 -0.51 14.54 -10.36
CA PHE A 216 -0.23 14.84 -8.96
C PHE A 216 0.14 13.58 -8.17
N ALA A 217 -0.63 12.49 -8.30
CA ALA A 217 -0.31 11.23 -7.63
C ALA A 217 1.08 10.71 -8.03
N ARG A 218 1.36 10.67 -9.34
CA ARG A 218 2.66 10.24 -9.88
C ARG A 218 3.81 11.10 -9.39
N ALA A 219 3.63 12.43 -9.35
CA ALA A 219 4.66 13.34 -8.88
C ALA A 219 4.96 13.14 -7.39
N VAL A 220 3.93 12.90 -6.56
CA VAL A 220 4.12 12.59 -5.13
C VAL A 220 4.93 11.31 -4.96
N GLU A 221 4.51 10.22 -5.58
CA GLU A 221 5.20 8.92 -5.45
C GLU A 221 6.63 8.97 -5.98
N LEU A 222 6.86 9.63 -7.13
CA LEU A 222 8.19 9.84 -7.69
C LEU A 222 9.11 10.61 -6.74
N LEU A 223 8.61 11.71 -6.15
CA LEU A 223 9.42 12.54 -5.25
C LEU A 223 9.75 11.79 -3.96
N TYR A 224 8.80 11.04 -3.39
CA TYR A 224 9.08 10.25 -2.18
C TYR A 224 10.07 9.14 -2.45
N LEU A 225 9.96 8.44 -3.59
CA LEU A 225 10.95 7.46 -4.01
C LEU A 225 12.34 8.08 -4.13
N ALA A 226 12.43 9.26 -4.76
CA ALA A 226 13.69 9.98 -4.92
C ALA A 226 14.28 10.55 -3.62
N LEU A 227 13.45 10.80 -2.61
CA LEU A 227 13.84 11.37 -1.32
C LEU A 227 14.19 10.31 -0.27
N SER A 228 13.46 9.20 -0.28
CA SER A 228 13.48 8.22 0.81
C SER A 228 14.11 6.89 0.40
N GLY A 229 14.20 6.62 -0.90
CA GLY A 229 14.76 5.37 -1.41
C GLY A 229 16.28 5.36 -1.45
N ASP A 230 16.86 4.19 -1.23
CA ASP A 230 18.26 3.94 -1.57
C ASP A 230 18.40 3.88 -3.10
N LEU A 231 18.83 4.99 -3.70
CA LEU A 231 18.98 5.10 -5.15
C LEU A 231 20.06 4.16 -5.72
N CYS A 232 21.02 3.71 -4.91
CA CYS A 232 22.01 2.74 -5.32
C CYS A 232 21.41 1.34 -5.38
N GLU A 233 20.65 0.94 -4.35
CA GLU A 233 19.88 -0.32 -4.36
C GLU A 233 18.85 -0.31 -5.50
N LEU A 234 18.10 0.78 -5.66
CA LEU A 234 17.12 0.95 -6.73
C LEU A 234 17.77 0.87 -8.13
N ARG A 235 18.97 1.44 -8.30
CA ARG A 235 19.74 1.31 -9.55
C ARG A 235 20.12 -0.15 -9.83
N SER A 236 20.47 -0.92 -8.80
CA SER A 236 20.86 -2.33 -8.97
C SER A 236 19.71 -3.20 -9.49
N VAL A 237 18.47 -2.83 -9.18
CA VAL A 237 17.26 -3.54 -9.62
C VAL A 237 16.54 -2.88 -10.81
N ALA A 238 17.06 -1.76 -11.32
CA ALA A 238 16.44 -1.02 -12.43
C ALA A 238 16.39 -1.81 -13.75
N HIS A 239 17.18 -2.88 -13.88
CA HIS A 239 17.16 -3.81 -15.01
C HIS A 239 16.31 -5.07 -14.77
N SER A 240 15.70 -5.20 -13.59
CA SER A 240 14.82 -6.32 -13.28
C SER A 240 13.58 -6.26 -14.16
N GLU A 241 13.49 -7.19 -15.12
CA GLU A 241 12.37 -7.33 -16.03
C GLU A 241 11.01 -7.42 -15.29
N PRO A 242 10.85 -8.23 -14.22
CA PRO A 242 9.59 -8.27 -13.48
C PRO A 242 9.18 -6.92 -12.88
N ILE A 243 10.12 -6.18 -12.28
CA ILE A 243 9.83 -4.86 -11.68
C ILE A 243 9.43 -3.86 -12.75
N VAL A 244 10.18 -3.81 -13.85
CA VAL A 244 9.91 -2.86 -14.94
C VAL A 244 8.58 -3.17 -15.62
N GLU A 245 8.29 -4.45 -15.89
CA GLU A 245 7.02 -4.84 -16.50
C GLU A 245 5.84 -4.62 -15.57
N PHE A 246 5.98 -4.91 -14.26
CA PHE A 246 4.98 -4.58 -13.25
C PHE A 246 4.60 -3.09 -13.31
N LEU A 247 5.60 -2.20 -13.32
CA LEU A 247 5.38 -0.74 -13.39
C LEU A 247 4.86 -0.26 -14.75
N ARG A 248 4.89 -1.11 -15.78
CA ARG A 248 4.40 -0.79 -17.12
C ARG A 248 2.97 -1.26 -17.33
N THR A 249 2.60 -2.41 -16.78
CA THR A 249 1.34 -3.10 -17.08
C THR A 249 0.41 -3.20 -15.87
N VAL A 250 0.89 -3.72 -14.74
CA VAL A 250 0.08 -3.97 -13.53
C VAL A 250 -0.23 -2.68 -12.78
N TYR A 251 0.80 -1.84 -12.58
CA TYR A 251 0.66 -0.54 -11.94
C TYR A 251 1.38 0.53 -12.77
N PRO A 252 0.74 1.04 -13.86
CA PRO A 252 1.37 1.94 -14.82
C PRO A 252 1.93 3.25 -14.20
N GLN A 253 3.25 3.27 -14.00
CA GLN A 253 4.02 4.35 -13.37
C GLN A 253 5.17 4.84 -14.25
N PRO A 254 4.87 5.54 -15.36
CA PRO A 254 5.88 5.96 -16.34
C PRO A 254 6.95 6.87 -15.73
N ALA A 255 6.61 7.65 -14.72
CA ALA A 255 7.55 8.54 -14.04
C ALA A 255 8.61 7.75 -13.25
N ILE A 256 8.20 6.70 -12.53
CA ILE A 256 9.12 5.82 -11.80
C ILE A 256 9.97 5.01 -12.80
N THR A 257 9.38 4.46 -13.86
CA THR A 257 10.12 3.76 -14.91
C THR A 257 11.18 4.66 -15.56
N ALA A 258 10.85 5.92 -15.80
CA ALA A 258 11.81 6.91 -16.32
C ALA A 258 12.93 7.23 -15.31
N LEU A 259 12.62 7.29 -14.01
CA LEU A 259 13.63 7.42 -12.96
C LEU A 259 14.57 6.20 -12.96
N LEU A 260 14.05 4.97 -12.98
CA LEU A 260 14.88 3.75 -13.06
C LEU A 260 15.85 3.82 -14.26
N SER A 261 15.35 4.23 -15.42
CA SER A 261 16.17 4.42 -16.63
C SER A 261 17.20 5.56 -16.50
N LEU A 262 16.89 6.60 -15.72
CA LEU A 262 17.84 7.67 -15.40
C LEU A 262 18.94 7.17 -14.46
N LEU A 263 18.59 6.42 -13.41
CA LEU A 263 19.54 5.91 -12.41
C LEU A 263 20.62 5.03 -13.03
N VAL A 264 20.25 4.15 -13.97
CA VAL A 264 21.19 3.30 -14.73
C VAL A 264 22.27 4.11 -15.45
N ARG A 265 21.91 5.30 -15.95
CA ARG A 265 22.79 6.17 -16.74
C ARG A 265 23.49 7.25 -15.90
N SER A 266 23.18 7.31 -14.61
CA SER A 266 23.70 8.34 -13.72
C SER A 266 25.03 7.89 -13.11
N ASP A 267 26.01 8.79 -13.12
CA ASP A 267 27.23 8.65 -12.34
C ASP A 267 26.97 8.98 -10.85
N GLY A 268 28.01 8.91 -10.02
CA GLY A 268 27.88 9.14 -8.57
C GLY A 268 27.39 10.56 -8.24
N ASP A 269 27.88 11.57 -8.95
CA ASP A 269 27.51 12.97 -8.70
C ASP A 269 26.05 13.23 -9.11
N ALA A 270 25.63 12.71 -10.27
CA ALA A 270 24.24 12.82 -10.73
C ALA A 270 23.26 12.11 -9.79
N LEU A 271 23.64 10.94 -9.24
CA LEU A 271 22.84 10.22 -8.24
C LEU A 271 22.66 11.04 -6.96
N ASN A 272 23.74 11.61 -6.43
CA ASN A 272 23.71 12.45 -5.22
C ASN A 272 22.87 13.73 -5.42
N GLY A 273 22.83 14.27 -6.64
CA GLY A 273 22.03 15.44 -6.97
C GLY A 273 20.53 15.18 -7.13
N ILE A 274 20.06 13.93 -7.18
CA ILE A 274 18.63 13.61 -7.32
C ILE A 274 17.83 13.99 -6.05
N PRO A 275 18.20 13.52 -4.84
CA PRO A 275 17.46 13.86 -3.62
C PRO A 275 17.39 15.37 -3.36
N GLU A 276 18.49 16.10 -3.61
CA GLU A 276 18.52 17.56 -3.42
C GLU A 276 17.53 18.30 -4.34
N ARG A 277 17.42 17.85 -5.60
CA ARG A 277 16.43 18.37 -6.55
C ARG A 277 15.02 17.99 -6.14
N ALA A 278 14.80 16.73 -5.75
CA ALA A 278 13.52 16.25 -5.29
C ALA A 278 13.01 17.06 -4.09
N LEU A 279 13.87 17.44 -3.14
CA LEU A 279 13.48 18.22 -1.97
C LEU A 279 12.93 19.61 -2.36
N LYS A 280 13.61 20.31 -3.27
CA LYS A 280 13.17 21.62 -3.79
C LYS A 280 11.85 21.49 -4.54
N LEU A 281 11.71 20.44 -5.35
CA LEU A 281 10.51 20.17 -6.12
C LEU A 281 9.32 19.74 -5.25
N TYR A 282 9.57 19.02 -4.16
CA TYR A 282 8.55 18.64 -3.18
C TYR A 282 7.94 19.87 -2.49
N ALA A 283 8.77 20.83 -2.07
CA ALA A 283 8.28 22.09 -1.51
C ALA A 283 7.40 22.87 -2.50
N ARG A 284 7.80 22.89 -3.79
CA ARG A 284 7.03 23.49 -4.89
C ARG A 284 5.68 22.80 -5.11
N LEU A 285 5.68 21.47 -5.17
CA LEU A 285 4.47 20.66 -5.34
C LEU A 285 3.51 20.83 -4.14
N SER A 286 4.05 20.80 -2.92
CA SER A 286 3.29 21.00 -1.68
C SER A 286 2.60 22.37 -1.66
N LYS A 287 3.29 23.43 -2.10
CA LYS A 287 2.70 24.77 -2.25
C LYS A 287 1.60 24.80 -3.32
N ALA A 288 1.75 24.06 -4.42
CA ALA A 288 0.71 23.94 -5.44
C ALA A 288 -0.53 23.21 -4.91
N PHE A 289 -0.34 22.11 -4.18
CA PHE A 289 -1.41 21.37 -3.53
C PHE A 289 -2.12 22.22 -2.47
N GLY A 290 -1.38 22.97 -1.65
CA GLY A 290 -1.92 23.93 -0.69
C GLY A 290 -2.89 24.94 -1.34
N ARG A 291 -2.46 25.56 -2.45
CA ARG A 291 -3.32 26.47 -3.23
C ARG A 291 -4.59 25.80 -3.75
N PHE A 292 -4.51 24.53 -4.14
CA PHE A 292 -5.68 23.77 -4.59
C PHE A 292 -6.68 23.54 -3.44
N ILE A 293 -6.22 23.07 -2.28
CA ILE A 293 -7.11 22.78 -1.14
C ILE A 293 -7.63 24.04 -0.42
N GLU A 294 -7.05 25.21 -0.69
CA GLU A 294 -7.53 26.50 -0.19
C GLU A 294 -8.65 27.12 -1.04
N VAL A 295 -8.95 26.57 -2.23
CA VAL A 295 -10.00 27.09 -3.11
C VAL A 295 -11.33 27.17 -2.36
N ARG A 296 -11.91 28.36 -2.33
CA ARG A 296 -13.20 28.59 -1.66
C ARG A 296 -14.36 28.21 -2.56
N VAL A 297 -15.23 27.35 -2.06
CA VAL A 297 -16.44 26.86 -2.70
C VAL A 297 -17.67 27.18 -1.87
N THR A 298 -18.79 27.41 -2.53
CA THR A 298 -20.08 27.65 -1.88
C THR A 298 -20.71 26.31 -1.51
N SER A 299 -21.05 26.09 -0.24
CA SER A 299 -21.64 24.84 0.25
C SER A 299 -22.89 25.06 1.12
N GLY A 300 -23.81 24.09 1.07
CA GLY A 300 -25.05 24.03 1.86
C GLY A 300 -26.14 25.03 1.45
N HIS A 301 -27.32 24.90 2.07
CA HIS A 301 -28.47 25.77 1.83
C HIS A 301 -28.20 27.24 2.15
N ARG A 302 -27.37 27.50 3.18
CA ARG A 302 -26.96 28.84 3.59
C ARG A 302 -25.89 29.47 2.68
N ARG A 303 -25.45 28.76 1.63
CA ARG A 303 -24.44 29.22 0.65
C ARG A 303 -23.17 29.78 1.30
N VAL A 304 -22.68 29.09 2.34
CA VAL A 304 -21.46 29.51 3.04
C VAL A 304 -20.25 29.22 2.15
N ARG A 305 -19.33 30.17 2.05
CA ARG A 305 -18.05 29.98 1.33
C ARG A 305 -17.02 29.35 2.26
N LEU A 306 -16.65 28.11 1.99
CA LEU A 306 -15.67 27.36 2.76
C LEU A 306 -14.49 26.96 1.88
N PRO A 307 -13.26 26.91 2.40
CA PRO A 307 -12.13 26.34 1.69
C PRO A 307 -12.33 24.83 1.48
N LEU A 308 -11.77 24.31 0.39
CA LEU A 308 -11.95 22.93 -0.04
C LEU A 308 -11.49 21.92 1.02
N TYR A 309 -10.38 22.18 1.72
CA TYR A 309 -9.86 21.27 2.76
C TYR A 309 -10.91 20.99 3.85
N LYS A 310 -11.70 21.99 4.29
CA LYS A 310 -12.72 21.78 5.33
C LYS A 310 -13.79 20.80 4.88
N LEU A 311 -14.16 20.86 3.60
CA LEU A 311 -15.14 19.94 3.03
C LEU A 311 -14.55 18.55 2.84
N ILE A 312 -13.30 18.45 2.39
CA ILE A 312 -12.59 17.18 2.25
C ILE A 312 -12.48 16.47 3.60
N PHE A 313 -11.91 17.11 4.62
CA PHE A 313 -11.71 16.49 5.93
C PHE A 313 -13.03 16.08 6.60
N ALA A 314 -14.07 16.91 6.47
CA ALA A 314 -15.38 16.58 7.02
C ALA A 314 -16.08 15.39 6.32
N ASN A 315 -15.60 14.98 5.14
CA ASN A 315 -16.23 13.94 4.32
C ASN A 315 -15.21 12.91 3.81
N VAL A 316 -14.07 12.73 4.48
CA VAL A 316 -12.98 11.87 3.96
C VAL A 316 -13.46 10.43 3.73
N ALA A 317 -14.29 9.90 4.63
CA ALA A 317 -14.86 8.56 4.51
C ALA A 317 -15.94 8.41 3.42
N ASN A 318 -16.46 9.52 2.89
CA ASN A 318 -17.51 9.53 1.87
C ASN A 318 -17.28 10.67 0.86
N LEU A 319 -16.05 10.77 0.34
CA LEU A 319 -15.63 11.90 -0.48
C LEU A 319 -16.20 11.84 -1.90
N GLU A 320 -16.53 10.66 -2.43
CA GLU A 320 -16.95 10.47 -3.83
C GLU A 320 -18.16 11.33 -4.24
N PRO A 321 -19.31 11.33 -3.52
CA PRO A 321 -20.46 12.13 -3.92
C PRO A 321 -20.18 13.64 -3.82
N LEU A 322 -19.35 14.04 -2.86
CA LEU A 322 -18.95 15.43 -2.70
C LEU A 322 -18.02 15.87 -3.85
N ALA A 323 -17.00 15.07 -4.15
CA ALA A 323 -16.05 15.35 -5.22
C ALA A 323 -16.74 15.42 -6.60
N GLY A 324 -17.70 14.54 -6.88
CA GLY A 324 -18.51 14.58 -8.11
C GLY A 324 -19.25 15.91 -8.33
N ARG A 325 -19.69 16.57 -7.24
CA ARG A 325 -20.29 17.92 -7.29
C ARG A 325 -19.23 19.01 -7.41
N LEU A 326 -18.18 18.93 -6.61
CA LEU A 326 -17.13 19.95 -6.54
C LEU A 326 -16.34 20.07 -7.85
N LYS A 327 -16.08 18.97 -8.54
CA LYS A 327 -15.44 18.94 -9.87
C LYS A 327 -16.14 19.82 -10.90
N LYS A 328 -17.46 20.00 -10.79
CA LYS A 328 -18.26 20.84 -11.71
C LYS A 328 -18.12 22.33 -11.40
N THR A 329 -17.54 22.69 -10.27
CA THR A 329 -17.30 24.09 -9.89
C THR A 329 -16.11 24.63 -10.68
N TYR A 330 -16.33 25.67 -11.49
CA TYR A 330 -15.29 26.26 -12.36
C TYR A 330 -13.96 26.51 -11.64
N ARG A 331 -13.99 27.11 -10.45
CA ARG A 331 -12.77 27.42 -9.67
C ARG A 331 -12.00 26.17 -9.25
N VAL A 332 -12.70 25.10 -8.87
CA VAL A 332 -12.08 23.83 -8.49
C VAL A 332 -11.49 23.15 -9.71
N ALA A 333 -12.23 23.12 -10.82
CA ALA A 333 -11.73 22.56 -12.08
C ALA A 333 -10.49 23.30 -12.59
N GLN A 334 -10.46 24.62 -12.50
CA GLN A 334 -9.30 25.43 -12.88
C GLN A 334 -8.09 25.15 -11.97
N ALA A 335 -8.30 25.11 -10.65
CA ALA A 335 -7.22 24.83 -9.71
C ALA A 335 -6.67 23.39 -9.85
N ALA A 336 -7.56 22.41 -10.09
CA ALA A 336 -7.18 21.03 -10.40
C ALA A 336 -6.29 20.97 -11.65
N LYS A 337 -6.68 21.65 -12.73
CA LYS A 337 -5.87 21.76 -13.95
C LYS A 337 -4.50 22.39 -13.69
N SER A 338 -4.45 23.46 -12.89
CA SER A 338 -3.18 24.10 -12.51
C SER A 338 -2.28 23.18 -11.70
N LEU A 339 -2.85 22.39 -10.78
CA LEU A 339 -2.10 21.40 -10.00
C LEU A 339 -1.53 20.29 -10.89
N GLU A 340 -2.32 19.74 -11.80
CA GLU A 340 -1.85 18.73 -12.76
C GLU A 340 -0.71 19.23 -13.65
N GLN A 341 -0.83 20.45 -14.17
CA GLN A 341 0.22 21.08 -14.97
C GLN A 341 1.51 21.26 -14.18
N GLU A 342 1.39 21.69 -12.92
CA GLU A 342 2.56 21.86 -12.05
C GLU A 342 3.18 20.52 -11.67
N SER A 343 2.37 19.49 -11.46
CA SER A 343 2.83 18.14 -11.16
C SER A 343 3.60 17.54 -12.32
N GLN A 344 3.12 17.73 -13.56
CA GLN A 344 3.86 17.32 -14.76
C GLN A 344 5.21 18.02 -14.86
N ARG A 345 5.27 19.35 -14.64
CA ARG A 345 6.54 20.09 -14.65
C ARG A 345 7.51 19.57 -13.59
N VAL A 346 7.01 19.22 -12.41
CA VAL A 346 7.83 18.64 -11.34
C VAL A 346 8.43 17.29 -11.76
N ILE A 347 7.63 16.43 -12.41
CA ILE A 347 8.12 15.17 -12.98
C ILE A 347 9.22 15.45 -14.01
N ASP A 348 8.95 16.33 -14.97
CA ASP A 348 9.89 16.67 -16.05
C ASP A 348 11.19 17.29 -15.49
N ASP A 349 11.09 18.21 -14.52
CA ASP A 349 12.22 18.89 -13.89
C ASP A 349 13.12 17.93 -13.10
N LEU A 350 12.55 16.92 -12.44
CA LEU A 350 13.31 15.90 -11.72
C LEU A 350 14.06 14.98 -12.70
N LEU A 351 13.36 14.55 -13.75
CA LEU A 351 13.87 13.61 -14.74
C LEU A 351 14.82 14.27 -15.77
N ALA A 352 14.84 15.60 -15.84
CA ALA A 352 15.77 16.34 -16.69
C ALA A 352 17.23 16.10 -16.24
N ASN A 353 18.05 15.56 -17.14
CA ASN A 353 19.46 15.29 -16.87
C ASN A 353 20.29 16.56 -17.08
N LYS A 354 20.37 17.44 -16.06
CA LYS A 354 21.08 18.73 -16.20
C LYS A 354 22.60 18.60 -16.38
N HIS A 355 23.21 17.53 -15.86
CA HIS A 355 24.66 17.32 -16.01
C HIS A 355 25.11 17.03 -17.46
N ALA A 356 24.24 16.49 -18.31
CA ALA A 356 24.56 16.30 -19.73
C ALA A 356 24.62 17.62 -20.52
N ALA A 357 23.94 18.68 -20.06
CA ALA A 357 23.87 19.95 -20.77
C ALA A 357 25.04 20.89 -20.46
N GLU A 358 25.58 20.84 -19.23
CA GLU A 358 26.68 21.71 -18.81
C GLU A 358 28.05 21.22 -19.34
N LEU A 359 28.25 19.91 -19.50
CA LEU A 359 29.49 19.36 -20.08
C LEU A 359 29.64 19.61 -21.60
N VAL A 360 28.53 19.83 -22.32
CA VAL A 360 28.53 20.15 -23.76
C VAL A 360 28.82 21.62 -24.02
N THR A 361 28.68 22.50 -23.03
CA THR A 361 28.92 23.95 -23.19
C THR A 361 30.30 24.42 -22.71
N THR A 362 31.09 23.53 -22.11
CA THR A 362 32.48 23.79 -21.71
C THR A 362 33.51 22.99 -22.52
N SER A 363 33.10 22.35 -23.61
CA SER A 363 33.98 21.70 -24.60
C SER A 363 33.96 22.50 -25.90
#